data_AF-I5B7K8-F1
#
_entry.id   AF-I5B7K8-F1
#
_cell.length_a   1.000
_cell.length_b   1.000
_cell.length_c   1.000
_cell.angle_alpha   90.00
_cell.angle_beta   90.00
_cell.angle_gamma   90.00
#
_symmetry.space_group_name_H-M   'P 1'
#
loop_
_entity.id
_entity.type
_entity.pdbx_description
1 polymer ?
#
loop_
_entity_poly.entity_id
_entity_poly.type
_entity_poly.pdbx_seq_one_letter_code
_entity_poly.pdbx_strand_id
1 'polypeptide(L)'
;MAIIISLISLGIAALSLIITVTKNIRDKQFSDDKELFEQLKQSLKLAYDSLVMENGRPINNKHKWLKAARHIARYRKLRDELHTKVFKIICEEQEEYWRDKFYSLLGKIENHDFYKSIDTGRKIKEEKIEPRSAAIVHSFAVWKKDRPDPIDDMSFEEIVSNYNLFSPLHRPFREYIKSEYPGMDKKTKEFMTDCSTE
;
A
#
# COMPACT_ATOMS: atom_id res chain seq x y z
N MET A 1 -61.95 4.31 -3.56
CA MET A 1 -60.95 3.96 -4.61
C MET A 1 -59.93 5.07 -4.81
N ALA A 2 -60.32 6.31 -5.19
CA ALA A 2 -59.37 7.39 -5.47
C ALA A 2 -58.41 7.77 -4.30
N ILE A 3 -58.93 7.83 -3.07
CA ILE A 3 -58.11 8.15 -1.87
C ILE A 3 -57.03 7.08 -1.63
N ILE A 4 -57.37 5.80 -1.82
CA ILE A 4 -56.45 4.67 -1.64
C ILE A 4 -55.33 4.75 -2.69
N ILE A 5 -55.67 5.03 -3.95
CA ILE A 5 -54.69 5.19 -5.04
C ILE A 5 -53.76 6.38 -4.75
N SER A 6 -54.30 7.50 -4.25
CA SER A 6 -53.51 8.68 -3.87
C SER A 6 -52.51 8.37 -2.74
N LEU A 7 -52.96 7.67 -1.68
CA LEU A 7 -52.08 7.27 -0.57
C LEU A 7 -50.96 6.32 -1.02
N ILE A 8 -51.26 5.37 -1.91
CA ILE A 8 -50.26 4.46 -2.48
C ILE A 8 -49.24 5.26 -3.31
N SER A 9 -49.71 6.18 -4.16
CA SER A 9 -48.82 7.02 -4.97
C SER A 9 -47.90 7.90 -4.13
N LEU A 10 -48.40 8.45 -3.03
CA LEU A 10 -47.61 9.23 -2.08
C LEU A 10 -46.54 8.39 -1.39
N GLY A 11 -46.88 7.15 -1.01
CA GLY A 11 -45.92 6.20 -0.44
C GLY A 11 -44.79 5.82 -1.40
N ILE A 12 -45.12 5.55 -2.68
CA ILE A 12 -44.12 5.25 -3.72
C ILE A 12 -43.21 6.45 -3.99
N ALA A 13 -43.78 7.66 -4.04
CA ALA A 13 -43.01 8.88 -4.23
C ALA A 13 -42.05 9.15 -3.06
N ALA A 14 -42.52 8.98 -1.82
CA ALA A 14 -41.69 9.14 -0.63
C ALA A 14 -40.54 8.12 -0.59
N LEU A 15 -40.81 6.85 -0.91
CA LEU A 15 -39.79 5.82 -0.99
C LEU A 15 -38.75 6.13 -2.08
N SER A 16 -39.21 6.55 -3.26
CA SER A 16 -38.34 6.94 -4.37
C SER A 16 -37.42 8.11 -4.00
N LEU A 17 -37.94 9.10 -3.27
CA LEU A 17 -37.16 10.22 -2.77
C LEU A 17 -36.08 9.76 -1.79
N ILE A 18 -36.42 8.89 -0.83
CA ILE A 18 -35.47 8.36 0.16
C ILE A 18 -34.33 7.59 -0.55
N ILE A 19 -34.68 6.70 -1.50
CA ILE A 19 -33.70 5.95 -2.28
C ILE A 19 -32.80 6.91 -3.08
N THR A 20 -33.37 7.95 -3.67
CA THR A 20 -32.61 8.92 -4.47
C THR A 20 -31.65 9.74 -3.60
N VAL A 21 -32.10 10.24 -2.46
CA VAL A 21 -31.26 11.02 -1.54
C VAL A 21 -30.12 10.16 -0.98
N THR A 22 -30.43 8.95 -0.52
CA THR A 22 -29.40 8.03 0.01
C THR A 22 -28.40 7.59 -1.06
N LYS A 23 -28.85 7.39 -2.30
CA LYS A 23 -27.96 7.13 -3.44
C LYS A 23 -27.09 8.35 -3.74
N ASN A 24 -27.66 9.55 -3.81
CA ASN A 24 -26.92 10.77 -4.10
C ASN A 24 -25.83 11.06 -3.06
N ILE A 25 -26.12 10.83 -1.76
CA ILE A 25 -25.11 10.97 -0.69
C ILE A 25 -23.98 9.96 -0.88
N ARG A 26 -24.29 8.69 -1.16
CA ARG A 26 -23.28 7.65 -1.41
C ARG A 26 -22.46 7.92 -2.66
N ASP A 27 -23.10 8.34 -3.75
CA ASP A 27 -22.44 8.64 -5.02
C ASP A 27 -21.49 9.85 -4.86
N LYS A 28 -21.93 10.88 -4.11
CA LYS A 28 -21.07 12.01 -3.75
C LYS A 28 -19.88 11.58 -2.93
N GLN A 29 -20.10 10.82 -1.86
CA GLN A 29 -19.03 10.31 -1.00
C GLN A 29 -18.03 9.46 -1.77
N PHE A 30 -18.51 8.61 -2.68
CA PHE A 30 -17.65 7.80 -3.55
C PHE A 30 -16.81 8.67 -4.50
N SER A 31 -17.40 9.73 -5.06
CA SER A 31 -16.69 10.68 -5.91
C SER A 31 -15.63 11.46 -5.12
N ASP A 32 -15.97 11.96 -3.94
CA ASP A 32 -15.08 12.71 -3.06
C ASP A 32 -13.88 11.82 -2.63
N ASP A 33 -14.15 10.58 -2.22
CA ASP A 33 -13.11 9.60 -1.86
C ASP A 33 -12.21 9.25 -3.05
N LYS A 34 -12.75 9.20 -4.28
CA LYS A 34 -11.98 8.95 -5.50
C LYS A 34 -10.99 10.08 -5.77
N GLU A 35 -11.43 11.32 -5.66
CA GLU A 35 -10.56 12.49 -5.83
C GLU A 35 -9.49 12.54 -4.75
N LEU A 36 -9.87 12.31 -3.49
CA LEU A 36 -8.97 12.23 -2.36
C LEU A 36 -7.91 11.13 -2.55
N PHE A 37 -8.31 9.96 -3.05
CA PHE A 37 -7.42 8.85 -3.35
C PHE A 37 -6.37 9.20 -4.41
N GLU A 38 -6.73 9.90 -5.48
CA GLU A 38 -5.74 10.36 -6.47
C GLU A 38 -4.77 11.38 -5.88
N GLN A 39 -5.23 12.27 -4.99
CA GLN A 39 -4.33 13.19 -4.27
C GLN A 39 -3.39 12.47 -3.31
N LEU A 40 -3.83 11.38 -2.68
CA LEU A 40 -3.01 10.52 -1.83
C LEU A 40 -1.88 9.87 -2.63
N LYS A 41 -2.21 9.25 -3.76
CA LYS A 41 -1.22 8.67 -4.70
C LYS A 41 -0.21 9.71 -5.15
N GLN A 42 -0.70 10.88 -5.55
CA GLN A 42 0.17 11.97 -6.01
C GLN A 42 1.08 12.48 -4.89
N SER A 43 0.59 12.55 -3.65
CA SER A 43 1.40 12.96 -2.50
C SER A 43 2.57 12.00 -2.25
N LEU A 44 2.33 10.68 -2.27
CA LEU A 44 3.41 9.70 -2.12
C LEU A 44 4.41 9.74 -3.27
N LYS A 45 3.92 9.86 -4.51
CA LYS A 45 4.77 10.03 -5.69
C LYS A 45 5.67 11.26 -5.58
N LEU A 46 5.10 12.42 -5.24
CA LEU A 46 5.87 13.66 -5.06
C LEU A 46 6.87 13.56 -3.91
N ALA A 47 6.54 12.82 -2.85
CA ALA A 47 7.47 12.56 -1.77
C ALA A 47 8.68 11.76 -2.26
N TYR A 48 8.44 10.66 -2.98
CA TYR A 48 9.50 9.80 -3.50
C TYR A 48 10.35 10.51 -4.57
N ASP A 49 9.70 11.15 -5.54
CA ASP A 49 10.35 11.90 -6.61
C ASP A 49 11.23 13.05 -6.08
N SER A 50 10.89 13.60 -4.91
CA SER A 50 11.71 14.63 -4.29
C SER A 50 13.03 14.08 -3.73
N LEU A 51 13.10 12.79 -3.40
CA LEU A 51 14.28 12.15 -2.83
C LEU A 51 15.15 11.43 -3.86
N VAL A 52 14.61 11.01 -4.99
CA VAL A 52 15.34 10.23 -5.99
C VAL A 52 16.07 11.11 -6.99
N MET A 53 17.34 10.80 -7.25
CA MET A 53 18.12 11.36 -8.36
C MET A 53 17.92 10.53 -9.64
N GLU A 54 18.34 11.06 -10.79
CA GLU A 54 18.23 10.36 -12.09
C GLU A 54 18.95 9.00 -12.10
N ASN A 55 20.04 8.86 -11.34
CA ASN A 55 20.79 7.61 -11.17
C ASN A 55 20.14 6.64 -10.15
N GLY A 56 18.93 6.95 -9.65
CA GLY A 56 18.21 6.13 -8.68
C GLY A 56 18.79 6.15 -7.25
N ARG A 57 19.72 7.06 -6.93
CA ARG A 57 20.26 7.25 -5.57
C ARG A 57 19.49 8.35 -4.81
N PRO A 58 19.50 8.31 -3.46
CA PRO A 58 18.88 9.35 -2.66
C PRO A 58 19.67 10.65 -2.74
N ILE A 59 18.97 11.78 -2.78
CA ILE A 59 19.56 13.13 -2.82
C ILE A 59 19.96 13.59 -1.41
N ASN A 60 21.20 14.05 -1.25
CA ASN A 60 21.64 14.71 -0.01
C ASN A 60 21.29 16.21 -0.08
N ASN A 61 20.02 16.55 0.17
CA ASN A 61 19.55 17.94 0.17
C ASN A 61 18.44 18.17 1.21
N LYS A 62 18.69 19.05 2.19
CA LYS A 62 17.77 19.37 3.28
C LYS A 62 16.36 19.77 2.81
N HIS A 63 16.27 20.66 1.81
CA HIS A 63 14.97 21.14 1.32
C HIS A 63 14.14 20.03 0.68
N LYS A 64 14.80 19.14 -0.07
CA LYS A 64 14.16 17.99 -0.71
C LYS A 64 13.65 16.99 0.33
N TRP A 65 14.42 16.70 1.37
CA TRP A 65 13.99 15.86 2.50
C TRP A 65 12.81 16.46 3.28
N LEU A 66 12.84 17.77 3.54
CA LEU A 66 11.70 18.47 4.15
C LEU A 66 10.45 18.42 3.27
N LYS A 67 10.61 18.55 1.94
CA LYS A 67 9.50 18.43 0.99
C LYS A 67 8.91 17.02 1.03
N ALA A 68 9.74 15.99 0.99
CA ALA A 68 9.32 14.59 1.10
C ALA A 68 8.52 14.34 2.38
N ALA A 69 9.08 14.74 3.52
CA ALA A 69 8.46 14.58 4.83
C ALA A 69 7.09 15.28 4.93
N ARG A 70 6.96 16.48 4.35
CA ARG A 70 5.68 17.21 4.31
C ARG A 70 4.63 16.49 3.47
N HIS A 71 5.01 15.93 2.33
CA HIS A 71 4.09 15.15 1.51
C HIS A 71 3.64 13.86 2.21
N ILE A 72 4.55 13.14 2.89
CA ILE A 72 4.21 11.97 3.71
C ILE A 72 3.27 12.35 4.87
N ALA A 73 3.55 13.45 5.56
CA ALA A 73 2.69 13.92 6.65
C ALA A 73 1.28 14.28 6.17
N ARG A 74 1.17 14.94 5.00
CA ARG A 74 -0.14 15.23 4.37
C ARG A 74 -0.85 13.95 3.95
N TYR A 75 -0.14 12.99 3.37
CA TYR A 75 -0.69 11.68 3.03
C TYR A 75 -1.31 11.01 4.25
N ARG A 76 -0.57 10.93 5.38
CA ARG A 76 -1.08 10.34 6.63
C ARG A 76 -2.38 10.99 7.08
N LYS A 77 -2.44 12.33 7.05
CA LYS A 77 -3.65 13.08 7.42
C LYS A 77 -4.83 12.80 6.49
N LEU A 78 -4.60 12.87 5.18
CA LEU A 78 -5.65 12.71 4.16
C LEU A 78 -6.17 11.27 4.09
N ARG A 79 -5.34 10.28 4.38
CA ARG A 79 -5.73 8.86 4.35
C ARG A 79 -6.83 8.59 5.38
N ASP A 80 -6.75 9.25 6.54
CA ASP A 80 -7.70 9.06 7.63
C ASP A 80 -9.09 9.68 7.30
N GLU A 81 -9.19 10.51 6.26
CA GLU A 81 -10.45 11.10 5.77
C GLU A 81 -11.19 10.20 4.75
N LEU A 82 -10.56 9.12 4.26
CA LEU A 82 -11.26 8.19 3.37
C LEU A 82 -12.38 7.49 4.13
N HIS A 83 -13.55 7.39 3.52
CA HIS A 83 -14.69 6.72 4.16
C HIS A 83 -15.03 5.36 3.53
N THR A 84 -14.94 5.25 2.21
CA THR A 84 -15.31 4.06 1.45
C THR A 84 -14.29 2.95 1.66
N LYS A 85 -14.78 1.77 2.09
CA LYS A 85 -13.95 0.58 2.38
C LYS A 85 -13.03 0.20 1.22
N VAL A 86 -13.52 0.21 -0.01
CA VAL A 86 -12.73 -0.13 -1.21
C VAL A 86 -11.53 0.81 -1.36
N PHE A 87 -11.74 2.12 -1.25
CA PHE A 87 -10.63 3.07 -1.36
C PHE A 87 -9.63 2.94 -0.21
N LYS A 88 -10.06 2.55 1.00
CA LYS A 88 -9.14 2.25 2.11
C LYS A 88 -8.21 1.08 1.78
N ILE A 89 -8.77 -0.03 1.31
CA ILE A 89 -8.00 -1.24 0.93
C ILE A 89 -6.99 -0.90 -0.17
N ILE A 90 -7.45 -0.24 -1.24
CA ILE A 90 -6.55 0.13 -2.35
C ILE A 90 -5.48 1.13 -1.85
N CYS A 91 -5.83 2.04 -0.94
CA CYS A 91 -4.87 2.96 -0.35
C CYS A 91 -3.79 2.24 0.45
N GLU A 92 -4.14 1.18 1.17
CA GLU A 92 -3.19 0.34 1.91
C GLU A 92 -2.23 -0.41 0.97
N GLU A 93 -2.72 -0.91 -0.16
CA GLU A 93 -1.86 -1.53 -1.20
C GLU A 93 -0.89 -0.51 -1.81
N GLN A 94 -1.39 0.69 -2.15
CA GLN A 94 -0.55 1.78 -2.64
C GLN A 94 0.47 2.23 -1.60
N GLU A 95 0.10 2.25 -0.31
CA GLU A 95 1.02 2.57 0.78
C GLU A 95 2.20 1.58 0.80
N GLU A 96 1.94 0.28 0.64
CA GLU A 96 2.99 -0.75 0.61
C GLU A 96 3.89 -0.66 -0.61
N TYR A 97 3.31 -0.43 -1.79
CA TYR A 97 4.12 -0.20 -2.99
C TYR A 97 5.13 0.93 -2.77
N TRP A 98 4.67 2.06 -2.22
CA TRP A 98 5.57 3.18 -1.96
C TRP A 98 6.51 2.90 -0.80
N ARG A 99 6.07 2.21 0.26
CA ARG A 99 6.91 1.81 1.39
C ARG A 99 8.14 1.05 0.92
N ASP A 100 7.96 0.03 0.10
CA ASP A 100 9.07 -0.75 -0.48
C ASP A 100 10.01 0.13 -1.34
N LYS A 101 9.45 1.04 -2.14
CA LYS A 101 10.26 2.00 -2.91
C LYS A 101 11.12 2.87 -2.00
N PHE A 102 10.55 3.42 -0.93
CA PHE A 102 11.32 4.19 0.05
C PHE A 102 12.36 3.32 0.76
N TYR A 103 12.00 2.11 1.18
CA TYR A 103 12.92 1.16 1.81
C TYR A 103 14.13 0.88 0.92
N SER A 104 13.88 0.52 -0.34
CA SER A 104 14.91 0.27 -1.36
C SER A 104 15.77 1.50 -1.64
N LEU A 105 15.18 2.71 -1.65
CA LEU A 105 15.92 3.96 -1.84
C LEU A 105 16.83 4.27 -0.65
N LEU A 106 16.32 4.10 0.57
CA LEU A 106 17.05 4.36 1.81
C LEU A 106 18.15 3.34 2.06
N GLY A 107 17.98 2.09 1.62
CA GLY A 107 19.01 1.05 1.68
C GLY A 107 20.26 1.35 0.86
N LYS A 108 20.22 2.35 -0.05
CA LYS A 108 21.38 2.84 -0.81
C LYS A 108 22.22 3.87 -0.04
N ILE A 109 21.79 4.26 1.16
CA ILE A 109 22.55 5.17 2.03
C ILE A 109 23.55 4.33 2.82
N GLU A 110 24.82 4.35 2.41
CA GLU A 110 25.87 3.51 2.98
C GLU A 110 26.44 4.04 4.30
N ASN A 111 26.47 5.37 4.48
CA ASN A 111 27.16 6.00 5.61
C ASN A 111 26.33 7.17 6.19
N HIS A 112 26.40 7.33 7.52
CA HIS A 112 25.80 8.42 8.28
C HIS A 112 26.22 9.83 7.80
N ASP A 113 27.39 9.96 7.17
CA ASP A 113 27.84 11.21 6.56
C ASP A 113 26.92 11.70 5.44
N PHE A 114 26.07 10.84 4.87
CA PHE A 114 25.02 11.26 3.95
C PHE A 114 24.04 12.28 4.56
N TYR A 115 23.79 12.23 5.87
CA TYR A 115 22.90 13.20 6.52
C TYR A 115 23.58 14.53 6.83
N LYS A 116 24.90 14.57 6.67
CA LYS A 116 25.73 15.75 6.74
C LYS A 116 25.91 16.26 5.30
N SER A 117 25.89 17.57 5.08
CA SER A 117 26.01 18.11 3.72
C SER A 117 27.38 17.79 3.12
N ILE A 118 27.40 17.38 1.85
CA ILE A 118 28.62 17.44 1.02
C ILE A 118 28.59 18.79 0.29
N ASP A 119 29.23 19.82 0.86
CA ASP A 119 29.61 21.01 0.08
C ASP A 119 31.13 21.06 0.01
N THR A 120 31.69 20.48 -1.06
CA THR A 120 33.13 20.45 -1.33
C THR A 120 33.61 21.66 -2.15
N GLY A 121 32.79 22.72 -2.34
CA GLY A 121 33.20 23.81 -3.23
C GLY A 121 32.66 25.21 -2.96
N ARG A 122 31.67 25.41 -2.09
CA ARG A 122 31.13 26.75 -1.81
C ARG A 122 31.17 27.04 -0.31
N LYS A 123 31.46 28.29 0.05
CA LYS A 123 31.41 28.83 1.41
C LYS A 123 29.97 28.91 1.95
N ILE A 124 29.14 27.90 1.72
CA ILE A 124 27.77 27.82 2.21
C ILE A 124 27.80 27.03 3.51
N LYS A 125 27.10 27.53 4.54
CA LYS A 125 26.93 26.82 5.81
C LYS A 125 26.45 25.39 5.52
N GLU A 126 27.08 24.40 6.15
CA GLU A 126 26.67 23.00 6.07
C GLU A 126 25.14 22.84 6.28
N GLU A 127 24.40 22.54 5.22
CA GLU A 127 22.96 22.27 5.32
C GLU A 127 22.72 20.80 5.62
N LYS A 128 22.75 20.45 6.91
CA LYS A 128 22.41 19.10 7.38
C LYS A 128 20.95 18.79 7.08
N ILE A 129 20.69 17.53 6.71
CA ILE A 129 19.31 17.03 6.60
C ILE A 129 18.65 17.20 7.97
N GLU A 130 17.43 17.75 7.97
CA GLU A 130 16.72 18.02 9.21
C GLU A 130 16.27 16.70 9.84
N PRO A 131 16.66 16.37 11.09
CA PRO A 131 16.45 15.04 11.66
C PRO A 131 15.00 14.58 11.68
N ARG A 132 14.03 15.47 11.94
CA ARG A 132 12.60 15.11 11.94
C ARG A 132 12.12 14.72 10.55
N SER A 133 12.59 15.39 9.51
CA SER A 133 12.29 15.05 8.12
C SER A 133 12.82 13.67 7.76
N ALA A 134 14.05 13.36 8.17
CA ALA A 134 14.63 12.03 8.00
C ALA A 134 13.84 10.98 8.77
N ALA A 135 13.50 11.24 10.03
CA ALA A 135 12.70 10.33 10.85
C ALA A 135 11.33 10.04 10.23
N ILE A 136 10.64 11.05 9.66
CA ILE A 136 9.36 10.85 8.98
C ILE A 136 9.53 9.91 7.78
N VAL A 137 10.52 10.16 6.93
CA VAL A 137 10.80 9.34 5.74
C VAL A 137 11.15 7.90 6.13
N HIS A 138 12.08 7.72 7.08
CA HIS A 138 12.45 6.40 7.60
C HIS A 138 11.27 5.68 8.24
N SER A 139 10.49 6.36 9.09
CA SER A 139 9.30 5.76 9.71
C SER A 139 8.24 5.35 8.69
N PHE A 140 8.21 5.97 7.51
CA PHE A 140 7.31 5.57 6.44
C PHE A 140 7.80 4.29 5.76
N ALA A 141 9.11 4.09 5.60
CA ALA A 141 9.69 2.92 4.94
C ALA A 141 9.63 1.63 5.77
N VAL A 142 9.51 1.75 7.10
CA VAL A 142 9.49 0.58 8.00
C VAL A 142 8.15 -0.14 7.97
N TRP A 143 8.18 -1.48 7.98
CA TRP A 143 6.99 -2.32 8.11
C TRP A 143 6.27 -2.04 9.43
N LYS A 144 4.94 -1.93 9.40
CA LYS A 144 4.14 -1.67 10.60
C LYS A 144 4.10 -2.92 11.47
N LYS A 145 4.46 -2.80 12.75
CA LYS A 145 4.51 -3.93 13.70
C LYS A 145 3.19 -4.67 13.83
N ASP A 146 2.07 -3.94 13.77
CA ASP A 146 0.73 -4.50 14.01
C ASP A 146 0.03 -4.92 12.71
N ARG A 147 0.75 -4.96 11.58
CA ARG A 147 0.18 -5.37 10.28
C ARG A 147 0.53 -6.84 9.99
N PRO A 148 -0.46 -7.73 9.88
CA PRO A 148 -0.23 -9.10 9.42
C PRO A 148 0.20 -9.09 7.95
N ASP A 149 1.10 -9.99 7.57
CA ASP A 149 1.46 -10.18 6.16
C ASP A 149 0.31 -10.92 5.45
N PRO A 150 -0.22 -10.42 4.32
CA PRO A 150 -1.24 -11.14 3.56
C PRO A 150 -0.84 -12.56 3.15
N ILE A 151 0.45 -12.88 3.10
CA ILE A 151 0.92 -14.25 2.81
C ILE A 151 0.83 -15.18 4.03
N ASP A 152 0.75 -14.64 5.25
CA ASP A 152 0.67 -15.45 6.48
C ASP A 152 -0.66 -16.23 6.54
N ASP A 153 -1.70 -15.73 5.90
CA ASP A 153 -3.02 -16.39 5.80
C ASP A 153 -3.05 -17.51 4.75
N MET A 154 -2.01 -17.66 3.92
CA MET A 154 -1.97 -18.66 2.86
C MET A 154 -1.08 -19.84 3.28
N SER A 155 -1.69 -21.02 3.40
CA SER A 155 -0.93 -22.26 3.69
C SER A 155 0.05 -22.56 2.55
N PHE A 156 1.32 -22.77 2.91
CA PHE A 156 2.36 -23.09 1.93
C PHE A 156 2.05 -24.40 1.21
N GLU A 157 1.54 -25.40 1.93
CA GLU A 157 1.10 -26.68 1.36
C GLU A 157 -0.05 -26.50 0.36
N GLU A 158 -1.03 -25.65 0.68
CA GLU A 158 -2.14 -25.32 -0.22
C GLU A 158 -1.65 -24.64 -1.49
N ILE A 159 -0.75 -23.65 -1.38
CA ILE A 159 -0.19 -22.96 -2.55
C ILE A 159 0.53 -23.95 -3.47
N VAL A 160 1.40 -24.78 -2.91
CA VAL A 160 2.21 -25.74 -3.68
C VAL A 160 1.33 -26.78 -4.36
N SER A 161 0.28 -27.25 -3.67
CA SER A 161 -0.69 -28.21 -4.19
C SER A 161 -1.58 -27.62 -5.28
N ASN A 162 -2.29 -26.53 -4.97
CA ASN A 162 -3.32 -25.95 -5.83
C ASN A 162 -2.77 -25.46 -7.17
N TYR A 163 -1.52 -24.99 -7.18
CA TYR A 163 -0.85 -24.53 -8.40
C TYR A 163 0.12 -25.57 -8.99
N ASN A 164 0.14 -26.81 -8.47
CA ASN A 164 1.00 -27.89 -8.94
C ASN A 164 2.47 -27.47 -9.09
N LEU A 165 3.01 -26.80 -8.07
CA LEU A 165 4.35 -26.21 -8.09
C LEU A 165 5.48 -27.27 -7.99
N PHE A 166 5.13 -28.54 -7.82
CA PHE A 166 6.07 -29.67 -7.95
C PHE A 166 6.07 -30.34 -9.33
N SER A 167 5.34 -29.79 -10.31
CA SER A 167 5.43 -30.24 -11.70
C SER A 167 6.83 -29.99 -12.29
N PRO A 168 7.21 -30.71 -13.37
CA PRO A 168 8.51 -30.54 -14.03
C PRO A 168 8.80 -29.11 -14.50
N LEU A 169 7.76 -28.30 -14.75
CA LEU A 169 7.87 -26.90 -15.17
C LEU A 169 8.59 -26.04 -14.13
N HIS A 170 8.40 -26.34 -12.85
CA HIS A 170 8.93 -25.56 -11.73
C HIS A 170 10.15 -26.24 -11.09
N ARG A 171 10.94 -26.98 -11.89
CA ARG A 171 12.08 -27.77 -11.39
C ARG A 171 13.04 -26.99 -10.48
N PRO A 172 13.49 -25.76 -10.80
CA PRO A 172 14.39 -25.01 -9.91
C PRO A 172 13.75 -24.70 -8.55
N PHE A 173 12.47 -24.32 -8.57
CA PHE A 173 11.71 -24.07 -7.34
C PHE A 173 11.54 -25.36 -6.51
N ARG A 174 11.21 -26.48 -7.16
CA ARG A 174 11.12 -27.79 -6.50
C ARG A 174 12.44 -28.21 -5.85
N GLU A 175 13.56 -28.00 -6.52
CA GLU A 175 14.89 -28.32 -5.98
C GLU A 175 15.20 -27.46 -4.75
N TYR A 176 14.89 -26.17 -4.78
CA TYR A 176 14.98 -25.26 -3.62
C TYR A 176 14.08 -25.71 -2.45
N ILE A 177 12.80 -26.02 -2.70
CA ILE A 177 11.91 -26.47 -1.60
C ILE A 177 12.38 -27.81 -1.01
N LYS A 178 12.96 -28.70 -1.82
CA LYS A 178 13.53 -29.95 -1.29
C LYS A 178 14.79 -29.73 -0.44
N SER A 179 15.58 -28.68 -0.69
CA SER A 179 16.74 -28.34 0.15
C SER A 179 16.30 -27.70 1.46
N GLU A 180 15.37 -26.75 1.41
CA GLU A 180 14.96 -25.98 2.58
C GLU A 180 13.90 -26.69 3.45
N TYR A 181 13.02 -27.51 2.85
CA TYR A 181 11.92 -28.20 3.53
C TYR A 181 11.86 -29.69 3.15
N PRO A 182 12.74 -30.53 3.73
CA PRO A 182 12.77 -31.96 3.43
C PRO A 182 11.45 -32.67 3.76
N GLY A 183 10.93 -33.47 2.81
CA GLY A 183 9.70 -34.26 2.99
C GLY A 183 8.40 -33.55 2.62
N MET A 184 8.47 -32.30 2.17
CA MET A 184 7.30 -31.54 1.71
C MET A 184 6.60 -32.18 0.51
N ASP A 185 7.34 -32.85 -0.36
CA ASP A 185 6.81 -33.57 -1.51
C ASP A 185 5.93 -34.77 -1.16
N LYS A 186 6.04 -35.32 0.05
CA LYS A 186 5.13 -36.34 0.58
C LYS A 186 3.86 -35.72 1.15
N LYS A 187 4.00 -34.68 1.98
CA LYS A 187 2.87 -33.95 2.57
C LYS A 187 1.92 -33.38 1.51
N THR A 188 2.44 -32.84 0.42
CA THR A 188 1.60 -32.32 -0.67
C THR A 188 0.82 -33.43 -1.39
N LYS A 189 1.39 -34.63 -1.53
CA LYS A 189 0.67 -35.78 -2.11
C LYS A 189 -0.43 -36.30 -1.21
N GLU A 190 -0.20 -36.32 0.10
CA GLU A 190 -1.21 -36.67 1.10
C GLU A 190 -2.37 -35.66 1.07
N PHE A 191 -2.06 -34.36 1.06
CA PHE A 191 -3.06 -33.28 0.93
C PHE A 191 -3.92 -33.37 -0.35
N MET A 192 -3.30 -33.65 -1.50
CA MET A 192 -4.03 -33.85 -2.77
C MET A 192 -4.98 -35.07 -2.74
N THR A 193 -4.66 -36.07 -1.91
CA THR A 193 -5.49 -37.28 -1.78
C THR A 193 -6.71 -37.01 -0.91
N ASP A 194 -6.55 -36.24 0.17
CA ASP A 194 -7.64 -35.89 1.10
C ASP A 194 -8.67 -34.92 0.48
N CYS A 195 -8.24 -33.94 -0.32
CA CYS A 195 -9.17 -33.04 -1.03
C CYS A 195 -9.94 -33.70 -2.19
N SER A 196 -9.58 -34.93 -2.58
CA SER A 196 -10.28 -35.67 -3.65
C SER A 196 -11.41 -36.58 -3.11
N THR A 197 -11.61 -36.59 -1.79
CA THR A 197 -12.59 -37.44 -1.09
C THR A 197 -13.78 -36.69 -0.46
N GLU A 198 -13.87 -35.38 -0.66
CA GLU A 198 -15.04 -34.54 -0.31
C GLU A 198 -15.80 -34.08 -1.56
#